data_AF-A0A662GB20-F1
#
_entry.id   AF-A0A662GB20-F1
#
_cell.length_a   1.000
_cell.length_b   1.000
_cell.length_c   1.000
_cell.angle_alpha   90.00
_cell.angle_beta   90.00
_cell.angle_gamma   90.00
#
_symmetry.space_group_name_H-M   'P 1'
#
loop_
_entity.id
_entity.type
_entity.pdbx_description
1 polymer ?
#
loop_
_entity_poly.entity_id
_entity_poly.type
_entity_poly.pdbx_seq_one_letter_code
_entity_poly.pdbx_strand_id
1 'polypeptide(L)'
;MLREVSGMGGKKKPTLSQLEKRMRRAQKEKREKKPEMKIAASGALTSASMDQIRKEVVKMPYITPYLLANKFGLKISRARNILRTLESEGLIRAYDYNRRVPIYVPAKERPKGSS
;
A
#
# COMPACT_ATOMS: atom_id res chain seq x y z
N MET A 1 -59.86 -24.52 -11.29
CA MET A 1 -58.86 -24.91 -10.28
C MET A 1 -57.48 -24.69 -10.88
N LEU A 2 -56.70 -23.83 -10.21
CA LEU A 2 -55.34 -23.29 -10.39
C LEU A 2 -54.40 -23.81 -11.51
N ARG A 3 -53.88 -22.85 -12.30
CA ARG A 3 -52.72 -22.95 -13.19
C ARG A 3 -51.49 -22.46 -12.41
N GLU A 4 -50.61 -23.37 -11.96
CA GLU A 4 -49.34 -22.99 -11.35
C GLU A 4 -48.26 -22.76 -12.41
N VAL A 5 -47.76 -21.52 -12.48
CA VAL A 5 -46.53 -21.17 -13.18
C VAL A 5 -45.38 -21.19 -12.17
N SER A 6 -44.65 -22.31 -12.11
CA SER A 6 -43.52 -22.47 -11.19
C SER A 6 -42.20 -22.10 -11.86
N GLY A 7 -41.49 -21.15 -11.23
CA GLY A 7 -40.03 -21.26 -11.09
C GLY A 7 -39.16 -20.48 -12.07
N MET A 8 -38.88 -19.22 -11.71
CA MET A 8 -37.81 -18.38 -12.27
C MET A 8 -36.45 -19.09 -12.29
N GLY A 9 -35.71 -18.84 -13.38
CA GLY A 9 -34.40 -19.38 -13.72
C GLY A 9 -33.40 -19.49 -12.55
N GLY A 10 -32.95 -20.72 -12.31
CA GLY A 10 -31.85 -21.03 -11.40
C GLY A 10 -30.57 -20.29 -11.80
N LYS A 11 -30.01 -19.52 -10.87
CA LYS A 11 -28.72 -18.82 -11.05
C LYS A 11 -27.63 -19.86 -11.27
N LYS A 12 -27.08 -19.94 -12.48
CA LYS A 12 -25.94 -20.79 -12.83
C LYS A 12 -24.79 -20.56 -11.84
N LYS A 13 -24.15 -21.63 -11.37
CA LYS A 13 -22.93 -21.53 -10.55
C LYS A 13 -21.92 -20.66 -11.31
N PRO A 14 -21.33 -19.62 -10.69
CA PRO A 14 -20.41 -18.72 -11.36
C PRO A 14 -19.25 -19.51 -11.95
N THR A 15 -18.80 -19.11 -13.13
CA THR A 15 -17.66 -19.76 -13.79
C THR A 15 -16.39 -19.57 -12.95
N LEU A 16 -15.40 -20.45 -13.16
CA LEU A 16 -14.11 -20.37 -12.47
C LEU A 16 -13.48 -18.96 -12.58
N SER A 17 -13.58 -18.35 -13.77
CA SER A 17 -13.10 -16.98 -14.03
C SER A 17 -13.85 -15.91 -13.23
N GLN A 18 -15.17 -16.05 -13.06
CA GLN A 18 -15.97 -15.12 -12.24
C GLN A 18 -15.63 -15.25 -10.75
N LEU A 19 -15.35 -16.47 -10.28
CA LEU A 19 -14.87 -16.73 -8.92
C LEU A 19 -13.49 -16.12 -8.68
N GLU A 20 -12.52 -16.34 -9.58
CA GLU A 20 -11.18 -15.74 -9.50
C GLU A 20 -11.26 -14.21 -9.45
N LYS A 21 -12.06 -13.59 -10.32
CA LYS A 21 -12.23 -12.13 -10.36
C LYS A 21 -12.82 -11.60 -9.06
N ARG A 22 -13.76 -12.31 -8.43
CA ARG A 22 -14.32 -11.96 -7.11
C ARG A 22 -13.30 -12.13 -5.99
N MET A 23 -12.55 -13.22 -5.97
CA MET A 23 -11.50 -13.44 -4.97
C MET A 23 -10.41 -12.37 -5.06
N ARG A 24 -9.99 -11.99 -6.27
CA ARG A 24 -8.97 -10.96 -6.49
C ARG A 24 -9.43 -9.58 -6.01
N ARG A 25 -10.71 -9.23 -6.20
CA ARG A 25 -11.30 -7.98 -5.67
C ARG A 25 -11.42 -8.01 -4.15
N ALA A 26 -11.94 -9.10 -3.58
CA ALA A 26 -12.07 -9.26 -2.13
C ALA A 26 -10.72 -9.27 -1.41
N GLN A 27 -9.67 -9.82 -2.01
CA GLN A 27 -8.31 -9.80 -1.47
C GLN A 27 -7.71 -8.40 -1.50
N LYS A 28 -8.02 -7.59 -2.53
CA LYS A 28 -7.61 -6.18 -2.61
C LYS A 28 -8.29 -5.35 -1.52
N GLU A 29 -9.61 -5.48 -1.35
CA GLU A 29 -10.35 -4.80 -0.28
C GLU A 29 -9.91 -5.24 1.13
N LYS A 30 -9.67 -6.53 1.36
CA LYS A 30 -9.16 -7.02 2.66
C LYS A 30 -7.75 -6.51 2.96
N ARG A 31 -6.92 -6.31 1.94
CA ARG A 31 -5.58 -5.69 2.07
C ARG A 31 -5.68 -4.21 2.42
N GLU A 32 -6.68 -3.51 1.89
CA GLU A 32 -6.93 -2.10 2.18
C GLU A 32 -7.51 -1.89 3.59
N LYS A 33 -8.34 -2.83 4.09
CA LYS A 33 -9.03 -2.70 5.39
C LYS A 33 -8.31 -3.28 6.60
N LYS A 34 -7.29 -4.13 6.44
CA LYS A 34 -6.55 -4.68 7.59
C LYS A 34 -5.33 -3.82 7.94
N PRO A 35 -5.25 -3.22 9.14
CA PRO A 35 -3.95 -2.85 9.69
C PRO A 35 -3.19 -4.17 9.91
N GLU A 36 -2.25 -4.49 9.03
CA GLU A 36 -1.32 -5.61 9.22
C GLU A 36 -0.42 -5.27 10.41
N MET A 37 -0.90 -5.54 11.62
CA MET A 37 -0.05 -5.70 12.79
C MET A 37 0.84 -6.91 12.55
N LYS A 38 2.14 -6.68 12.40
CA LYS A 38 3.15 -7.73 12.54
C LYS A 38 4.19 -7.25 13.52
N ILE A 39 4.48 -8.13 14.47
CA ILE A 39 5.48 -8.00 15.51
C ILE A 39 6.83 -7.74 14.82
N ALA A 40 7.46 -6.59 15.09
CA ALA A 40 8.86 -6.40 14.74
C ALA A 40 9.70 -7.39 15.56
N ALA A 41 10.87 -7.81 15.07
CA ALA A 41 11.80 -8.70 15.78
C ALA A 41 12.31 -8.15 17.15
N SER A 42 11.82 -6.97 17.56
CA SER A 42 12.05 -6.31 18.85
C SER A 42 10.82 -6.34 19.79
N GLY A 43 9.71 -7.00 19.43
CA GLY A 43 8.52 -7.10 20.28
C GLY A 43 7.61 -5.86 20.32
N ALA A 44 7.99 -4.75 19.70
CA ALA A 44 7.16 -3.55 19.60
C ALA A 44 6.16 -3.66 18.45
N LEU A 45 4.85 -3.67 18.76
CA LEU A 45 3.75 -3.50 17.81
C LEU A 45 3.65 -2.03 17.41
N THR A 46 4.56 -1.53 16.57
CA THR A 46 4.46 -0.13 16.12
C THR A 46 3.56 -0.06 14.88
N SER A 47 2.26 0.09 15.06
CA SER A 47 1.37 0.56 14.00
C SER A 47 1.60 2.06 13.79
N ALA A 48 2.68 2.42 13.08
CA ALA A 48 2.94 3.81 12.77
C ALA A 48 1.78 4.39 11.92
N SER A 49 1.14 5.45 12.44
CA SER A 49 0.10 6.18 11.72
C SER A 49 0.71 6.91 10.52
N MET A 50 -0.06 7.03 9.42
CA MET A 50 0.40 7.74 8.22
C MET A 50 0.83 9.19 8.52
N ASP A 51 0.16 9.88 9.44
CA ASP A 51 0.52 11.24 9.83
C ASP A 51 1.88 11.34 10.56
N GLN A 52 2.22 10.34 11.36
CA GLN A 52 3.54 10.26 11.99
C GLN A 52 4.63 10.05 10.93
N ILE A 53 4.36 9.20 9.94
CA ILE A 53 5.27 8.97 8.82
C ILE A 53 5.47 10.26 8.02
N ARG A 54 4.40 10.99 7.69
CA ARG A 54 4.49 12.28 6.98
C ARG A 54 5.39 13.28 7.72
N LYS A 55 5.19 13.45 9.03
CA LYS A 55 5.97 14.38 9.86
C LYS A 55 7.45 14.02 9.94
N GLU A 56 7.77 12.73 9.96
CA GLU A 56 9.14 12.25 10.08
C GLU A 56 9.88 12.28 8.74
N VAL A 57 9.22 11.87 7.65
CA VAL A 57 9.83 11.77 6.32
C VAL A 57 10.35 13.13 5.82
N VAL A 58 9.63 14.22 6.09
CA VAL A 58 10.06 15.58 5.67
C VAL A 58 11.32 16.06 6.40
N LYS A 59 11.67 15.48 7.56
CA LYS A 59 12.88 15.83 8.32
C LYS A 59 14.11 15.04 7.89
N MET A 60 13.93 13.99 7.09
CA MET A 60 15.01 13.09 6.69
C MET A 60 15.68 13.62 5.42
N PRO A 61 17.02 13.68 5.35
CA PRO A 61 17.73 14.16 4.15
C PRO A 61 17.55 13.23 2.94
N TYR A 62 17.37 11.94 3.20
CA TYR A 62 17.05 10.96 2.16
C TYR A 62 16.25 9.81 2.78
N ILE A 63 15.45 9.15 1.94
CA ILE A 63 14.54 8.11 2.34
C ILE A 63 14.62 6.95 1.36
N THR A 64 14.75 5.73 1.88
CA THR A 64 14.69 4.49 1.10
C THR A 64 13.66 3.55 1.71
N PRO A 65 13.16 2.56 0.96
CA PRO A 65 12.21 1.59 1.50
C PRO A 65 12.72 0.86 2.74
N TYR A 66 14.04 0.60 2.83
CA TYR A 66 14.65 -0.06 4.00
C TYR A 66 14.64 0.84 5.23
N LEU A 67 15.05 2.11 5.09
CA LEU A 67 15.05 3.07 6.21
C LEU A 67 13.65 3.26 6.78
N LEU A 68 12.65 3.41 5.91
CA LEU A 68 11.27 3.57 6.33
C LEU A 68 10.73 2.29 7.01
N ALA A 69 11.08 1.12 6.46
CA ALA A 69 10.70 -0.17 7.05
C ALA A 69 11.28 -0.36 8.44
N ASN A 70 12.58 -0.10 8.62
CA ASN A 70 13.28 -0.28 9.88
C ASN A 70 12.78 0.71 10.95
N LYS A 71 12.71 2.02 10.62
CA LYS A 71 12.29 3.07 11.55
C LYS A 71 10.87 2.88 12.11
N PHE A 72 9.96 2.32 11.31
CA PHE A 72 8.54 2.17 11.67
C PHE A 72 8.08 0.72 11.86
N GLY A 73 9.00 -0.26 11.84
CA GLY A 73 8.65 -1.68 11.96
C GLY A 73 7.73 -2.21 10.85
N LEU A 74 7.83 -1.64 9.64
CA LEU A 74 6.96 -1.99 8.51
C LEU A 74 7.59 -3.08 7.64
N LYS A 75 6.76 -3.88 6.95
CA LYS A 75 7.24 -4.71 5.83
C LYS A 75 7.80 -3.83 4.71
N ILE A 76 8.87 -4.26 4.07
CA ILE A 76 9.48 -3.58 2.90
C ILE A 76 8.45 -3.29 1.80
N SER A 77 7.55 -4.23 1.51
CA SER A 77 6.48 -4.00 0.53
C SER A 77 5.53 -2.86 0.91
N ARG A 78 5.23 -2.71 2.21
CA ARG A 78 4.36 -1.63 2.72
C ARG A 78 5.10 -0.29 2.68
N ALA A 79 6.37 -0.29 3.06
CA ALA A 79 7.24 0.88 2.94
C ALA A 79 7.33 1.39 1.48
N ARG A 80 7.51 0.49 0.50
CA ARG A 80 7.48 0.87 -0.94
C ARG A 80 6.17 1.54 -1.34
N ASN A 81 5.03 1.00 -0.91
CA ASN A 81 3.73 1.58 -1.24
C ASN A 81 3.55 2.96 -0.60
N ILE A 82 3.95 3.10 0.67
CA ILE A 82 3.88 4.39 1.39
C ILE A 82 4.74 5.44 0.70
N LEU A 83 5.97 5.12 0.31
CA LEU A 83 6.82 6.07 -0.41
C LEU A 83 6.20 6.53 -1.73
N ARG A 84 5.60 5.61 -2.50
CA ARG A 84 4.86 5.97 -3.72
C ARG A 84 3.68 6.89 -3.44
N THR A 85 2.94 6.64 -2.35
CA THR A 85 1.84 7.51 -1.93
C THR A 85 2.36 8.91 -1.55
N LEU A 86 3.41 9.00 -0.74
CA LEU A 86 4.00 10.28 -0.34
C LEU A 86 4.59 11.06 -1.53
N GLU A 87 5.14 10.36 -2.52
CA GLU A 87 5.58 10.94 -3.79
C GLU A 87 4.39 11.48 -4.60
N SER A 88 3.30 10.70 -4.70
CA SER A 88 2.08 11.18 -5.37
C SER A 88 1.40 12.35 -4.66
N GLU A 89 1.56 12.46 -3.34
CA GLU A 89 1.13 13.61 -2.52
C GLU A 89 2.09 14.82 -2.66
N GLY A 90 3.23 14.66 -3.33
CA GLY A 90 4.23 15.72 -3.52
C GLY A 90 5.06 16.05 -2.27
N LEU A 91 5.01 15.21 -1.22
CA LEU A 91 5.78 15.41 0.01
C LEU A 91 7.25 15.02 -0.16
N ILE A 92 7.51 14.03 -1.02
CA ILE A 92 8.85 13.58 -1.40
C ILE A 92 8.94 13.46 -2.91
N ARG A 93 10.16 13.36 -3.42
CA ARG A 93 10.44 13.09 -4.83
C ARG A 93 11.54 12.04 -4.94
N ALA A 94 11.44 11.13 -5.89
CA ALA A 94 12.57 10.26 -6.19
C ALA A 94 13.75 11.07 -6.73
N TYR A 95 14.89 10.91 -6.07
CA TYR A 95 16.20 11.36 -6.53
C TYR A 95 16.78 10.37 -7.55
N ASP A 96 16.66 9.07 -7.26
CA ASP A 96 17.05 7.98 -8.15
C ASP A 96 15.96 6.90 -8.19
N TYR A 97 15.49 6.59 -9.39
CA TYR A 97 14.47 5.58 -9.68
C TYR A 97 15.04 4.17 -9.90
N ASN A 98 16.13 3.80 -9.21
CA ASN A 98 16.58 2.41 -9.22
C ASN A 98 15.46 1.46 -8.76
N ARG A 99 15.08 0.52 -9.64
CA ARG A 99 13.98 -0.41 -9.41
C ARG A 99 14.16 -1.28 -8.16
N ARG A 100 15.40 -1.55 -7.75
CA ARG A 100 15.71 -2.34 -6.55
C ARG A 100 15.66 -1.49 -5.28
N VAL A 101 16.27 -0.30 -5.32
CA VAL A 101 16.46 0.60 -4.18
C VAL A 101 16.21 2.04 -4.62
N PRO A 102 14.94 2.46 -4.75
CA PRO A 102 14.64 3.84 -5.08
C PRO A 102 15.04 4.74 -3.91
N ILE A 103 15.63 5.88 -4.23
CA ILE A 103 16.06 6.89 -3.25
C ILE A 103 15.15 8.10 -3.41
N TYR A 104 14.58 8.55 -2.31
CA TYR A 104 13.69 9.70 -2.23
C TYR A 104 14.34 10.80 -1.39
N VAL A 105 13.98 12.05 -1.68
CA VAL A 105 14.33 13.23 -0.88
C VAL A 105 13.08 14.05 -0.60
N PRO A 106 13.03 14.85 0.49
CA PRO A 106 11.94 15.79 0.72
C PRO A 106 11.78 16.74 -0.46
N ALA A 107 10.54 17.04 -0.87
CA ALA A 107 10.28 17.91 -2.02
C ALA A 107 10.84 19.35 -1.85
N LYS A 108 11.11 19.78 -0.61
CA LYS A 108 11.74 21.06 -0.29
C LYS A 108 13.23 21.10 -0.65
N GLU A 109 13.89 19.95 -0.70
CA GLU A 109 15.28 19.83 -1.12
C GLU A 109 15.34 19.81 -2.65
N ARG A 110 15.41 21.00 -3.27
CA ARG A 110 15.73 21.12 -4.70
C ARG A 110 17.06 20.39 -4.97
N PRO A 111 17.13 19.41 -5.90
CA PRO A 111 18.41 19.00 -6.44
C PRO A 111 18.97 20.18 -7.25
N LYS A 112 20.15 20.68 -6.89
CA LYS A 112 20.86 21.78 -7.57
C LYS A 112 21.37 21.43 -8.99
N GLY A 113 20.69 20.59 -9.76
CA GLY A 113 21.31 19.98 -10.95
C GLY A 113 20.41 19.59 -12.12
N SER A 114 19.22 20.15 -12.25
CA SER A 114 18.43 20.00 -13.49
C SER A 114 18.09 21.38 -14.05
N SER A 115 19.10 21.99 -14.67
CA SER A 115 18.94 22.97 -15.76
C SER A 115 18.85 22.23 -17.08
#